data_AF-A0A847WZV9-F1
#
_entry.id   AF-A0A847WZV9-F1
#
_cell.length_a   1.000
_cell.length_b   1.000
_cell.length_c   1.000
_cell.angle_alpha   90.00
_cell.angle_beta   90.00
_cell.angle_gamma   90.00
#
_symmetry.space_group_name_H-M   'P 1'
#
loop_
_entity.id
_entity.type
_entity.pdbx_description
1 polymer ?
#
loop_
_entity_poly.entity_id
_entity_poly.type
_entity_poly.pdbx_seq_one_letter_code
_entity_poly.pdbx_strand_id
1 'polypeptide(L)'
;MEKRPHLDILLCAPRGFCAGVDRAIQIVELALQKYGAPVYVRHAIVHNKYVVEGLEAKGAVFVEELDEIPETDAPVVFSAHGVPKSVPADAKSRNMFFLDATCPLVSKVHVEASRHFEEGHEIVLIGHAGHPEVIGTMGQLPEGAVTLVETVDDANSFVPKDPENLAFVTQTTLSVDDTREIIGALRARFPAINGPHKEDICYATTNRQEAIKAVAPQVDAMIVVGSPHSSNSQRLVEVALRSGCKIATLVDRASEIDWSVYGNLKSLGVSAGASAPESLVEEVIDAFAERYDVKVETKTTAEENIAFNIPKVLRNLEVASGR
;
A
#
# COMPACT_ATOMS: atom_id res chain seq x y z
N MET A 1 -29.23 27.73 18.93
CA MET A 1 -28.34 26.63 18.52
C MET A 1 -27.74 26.06 19.80
N GLU A 2 -27.92 24.77 20.05
CA GLU A 2 -27.21 24.09 21.13
C GLU A 2 -25.70 24.18 20.88
N LYS A 3 -24.92 24.39 21.93
CA LYS A 3 -23.46 24.50 21.83
C LYS A 3 -22.91 23.10 21.59
N ARG A 4 -22.36 22.86 20.39
CA ARG A 4 -21.71 21.59 20.06
C ARG A 4 -20.56 21.31 21.06
N PRO A 5 -20.35 20.06 21.48
CA PRO A 5 -19.22 19.70 22.35
C PRO A 5 -17.89 19.95 21.62
N HIS A 6 -16.86 20.30 22.39
CA HIS A 6 -15.50 20.50 21.87
C HIS A 6 -14.85 19.16 21.49
N LEU A 7 -14.13 19.12 20.38
CA LEU A 7 -13.32 17.97 19.95
C LEU A 7 -11.96 18.43 19.42
N ASP A 8 -10.88 17.90 20.01
CA ASP A 8 -9.52 18.07 19.48
C ASP A 8 -9.22 16.95 18.46
N ILE A 9 -9.00 17.30 17.20
CA ILE A 9 -8.54 16.37 16.16
C ILE A 9 -7.03 16.46 16.03
N LEU A 10 -6.34 15.34 16.27
CA LEU A 10 -4.91 15.17 16.00
C LEU A 10 -4.73 14.47 14.66
N LEU A 11 -4.31 15.24 13.66
CA LEU A 11 -4.12 14.77 12.30
C LEU A 11 -2.69 14.27 12.08
N CYS A 12 -2.54 12.98 11.75
CA CYS A 12 -1.23 12.37 11.55
C CYS A 12 -0.52 12.94 10.32
N ALA A 13 0.78 13.18 10.40
CA ALA A 13 1.62 13.49 9.24
C ALA A 13 2.96 12.73 9.32
N PRO A 14 3.32 11.93 8.29
CA PRO A 14 2.62 11.79 7.00
C PRO A 14 1.37 10.89 7.07
N ARG A 15 0.47 11.10 6.10
CA ARG A 15 -0.77 10.33 5.84
C ARG A 15 -1.09 10.37 4.34
N GLY A 16 -2.04 9.56 3.89
CA GLY A 16 -2.57 9.63 2.52
C GLY A 16 -1.56 9.17 1.48
N PHE A 17 -1.61 9.69 0.26
CA PHE A 17 -0.79 9.22 -0.88
C PHE A 17 0.72 9.17 -0.62
N CYS A 18 1.35 8.07 -1.05
CA CYS A 18 2.80 7.95 -1.15
C CYS A 18 3.29 8.17 -2.60
N ALA A 19 4.60 8.31 -2.80
CA ALA A 19 5.19 8.55 -4.12
C ALA A 19 4.87 7.45 -5.15
N GLY A 20 4.75 6.20 -4.70
CA GLY A 20 4.40 5.06 -5.56
C GLY A 20 2.97 5.11 -6.06
N VAL A 21 2.03 5.40 -5.16
CA VAL A 21 0.60 5.56 -5.46
C VAL A 21 0.39 6.75 -6.38
N ASP A 22 0.99 7.90 -6.06
CA ASP A 22 0.87 9.10 -6.87
C ASP A 22 1.37 8.87 -8.30
N ARG A 23 2.53 8.23 -8.45
CA ARG A 23 3.06 7.84 -9.76
C ARG A 23 2.10 6.90 -10.51
N ALA A 24 1.51 5.92 -9.83
CA ALA A 24 0.66 4.93 -10.49
C ALA A 24 -0.64 5.54 -11.01
N ILE A 25 -1.28 6.41 -10.23
CA ILE A 25 -2.48 7.17 -10.64
C ILE A 25 -2.13 8.07 -11.83
N GLN A 26 -1.03 8.82 -11.75
CA GLN A 26 -0.57 9.67 -12.86
C GLN A 26 -0.35 8.89 -14.16
N ILE A 27 0.18 7.66 -14.10
CA ILE A 27 0.40 6.84 -15.30
C ILE A 27 -0.91 6.55 -16.01
N VAL A 28 -1.98 6.22 -15.27
CA VAL A 28 -3.31 5.96 -15.87
C VAL A 28 -3.91 7.26 -16.42
N GLU A 29 -3.86 8.35 -15.67
CA GLU A 29 -4.40 9.66 -16.10
C GLU A 29 -3.70 10.19 -17.36
N LEU A 30 -2.37 10.13 -17.39
CA LEU A 30 -1.58 10.56 -18.55
C LEU A 30 -1.75 9.60 -19.74
N ALA A 31 -1.95 8.30 -19.50
CA ALA A 31 -2.29 7.37 -20.56
C ALA A 31 -3.66 7.71 -21.18
N LEU A 32 -4.67 8.02 -20.35
CA LEU A 32 -5.99 8.45 -20.82
C LEU A 32 -5.90 9.77 -21.60
N GLN A 33 -5.13 10.73 -21.11
CA GLN A 33 -4.89 12.00 -21.81
C GLN A 33 -4.19 11.79 -23.16
N LYS A 34 -3.23 10.87 -23.24
CA LYS A 34 -2.41 10.65 -24.43
C LYS A 34 -3.11 9.83 -25.50
N TYR A 35 -3.72 8.72 -25.08
CA TYR A 35 -4.21 7.67 -25.98
C TYR A 35 -5.74 7.66 -26.10
N GLY A 36 -6.44 8.40 -25.24
CA GLY A 36 -7.90 8.33 -25.14
C GLY A 36 -8.38 7.09 -24.38
N ALA A 37 -9.70 7.01 -24.19
CA ALA A 37 -10.33 5.83 -23.62
C ALA A 37 -10.59 4.76 -24.70
N PRO A 38 -10.50 3.46 -24.37
CA PRO A 38 -10.17 2.93 -23.04
C PRO A 38 -8.67 2.87 -22.77
N VAL A 39 -8.30 2.95 -21.49
CA VAL A 39 -7.01 2.49 -20.97
C VAL A 39 -7.27 1.29 -20.07
N TYR A 40 -6.72 0.13 -20.40
CA TYR A 40 -6.91 -1.07 -19.59
C TYR A 40 -5.93 -1.06 -18.41
N VAL A 41 -6.36 -1.52 -17.25
CA VAL A 41 -5.51 -1.64 -16.06
C VAL A 41 -5.67 -3.05 -15.49
N ARG A 42 -4.56 -3.79 -15.34
CA ARG A 42 -4.59 -5.14 -14.75
C ARG A 42 -4.59 -5.04 -13.23
N HIS A 43 -5.65 -5.56 -12.61
CA HIS A 43 -6.09 -5.33 -11.24
C HIS A 43 -6.34 -3.84 -10.93
N ALA A 44 -6.92 -3.55 -9.76
CA ALA A 44 -6.98 -2.18 -9.25
C ALA A 44 -5.58 -1.52 -9.22
N ILE A 45 -5.47 -0.30 -9.76
CA ILE A 45 -4.20 0.44 -9.85
C ILE A 45 -3.55 0.60 -8.45
N VAL A 46 -4.40 0.82 -7.45
CA VAL A 46 -4.13 0.86 -6.01
C VAL A 46 -5.35 0.33 -5.26
N HIS A 47 -5.19 -0.16 -4.03
CA HIS A 47 -6.32 -0.60 -3.20
C HIS A 47 -7.06 0.60 -2.57
N ASN A 48 -7.80 1.35 -3.39
CA ASN A 48 -8.75 2.37 -2.94
C ASN A 48 -9.92 2.51 -3.93
N LYS A 49 -11.13 2.26 -3.45
CA LYS A 49 -12.35 2.24 -4.28
C LYS A 49 -12.63 3.59 -4.94
N TYR A 50 -12.50 4.70 -4.20
CA TYR A 50 -12.73 6.04 -4.72
C TYR A 50 -11.77 6.39 -5.87
N VAL A 51 -10.50 6.00 -5.76
CA VAL A 51 -9.51 6.19 -6.83
C VAL A 51 -9.87 5.36 -8.07
N VAL A 52 -10.25 4.10 -7.89
CA VAL A 52 -10.66 3.21 -8.98
C VAL A 52 -11.88 3.79 -9.71
N GLU A 53 -12.96 4.09 -9.00
CA GLU A 53 -14.18 4.66 -9.58
C GLU A 53 -13.92 6.00 -10.29
N GLY A 54 -13.04 6.84 -9.73
CA GLY A 54 -12.63 8.10 -10.34
C GLY A 54 -11.87 7.93 -11.66
N LEU A 55 -11.10 6.85 -11.81
CA LEU A 55 -10.40 6.52 -13.06
C LEU A 55 -11.33 5.84 -14.07
N GLU A 56 -12.26 4.99 -13.62
CA GLU A 56 -13.31 4.40 -14.47
C GLU A 56 -14.17 5.49 -15.11
N ALA A 57 -14.57 6.50 -14.31
CA ALA A 57 -15.32 7.65 -14.80
C ALA A 57 -14.56 8.46 -15.86
N LYS A 58 -13.22 8.38 -15.88
CA LYS A 58 -12.35 9.00 -16.90
C LYS A 58 -12.09 8.10 -18.11
N GLY A 59 -12.53 6.84 -18.08
CA GLY A 59 -12.40 5.88 -19.18
C GLY A 59 -11.35 4.78 -18.99
N ALA A 60 -10.83 4.59 -17.77
CA ALA A 60 -10.06 3.39 -17.45
C ALA A 60 -10.98 2.15 -17.37
N VAL A 61 -10.46 0.98 -17.74
CA VAL A 61 -11.17 -0.30 -17.65
C VAL A 61 -10.29 -1.26 -16.86
N PHE A 62 -10.74 -1.67 -15.67
CA PHE A 62 -10.02 -2.60 -14.82
C PHE A 62 -10.38 -4.05 -15.20
N VAL A 63 -9.35 -4.90 -15.36
CA VAL A 63 -9.48 -6.33 -15.69
C VAL A 63 -8.65 -7.16 -14.71
N GLU A 64 -9.00 -8.41 -14.46
CA GLU A 64 -8.19 -9.29 -13.63
C GLU A 64 -7.03 -9.87 -14.43
N GLU A 65 -7.33 -10.37 -15.63
CA GLU A 65 -6.38 -10.99 -16.55
C GLU A 65 -6.36 -10.31 -17.92
N LEU A 66 -5.25 -10.50 -18.64
CA LEU A 66 -5.06 -9.85 -19.94
C LEU A 66 -6.01 -10.40 -21.00
N ASP A 67 -6.47 -11.66 -20.89
CA ASP A 67 -7.34 -12.32 -21.86
C ASP A 67 -8.78 -11.77 -21.86
N GLU A 68 -9.17 -11.04 -20.82
CA GLU A 68 -10.39 -10.24 -20.76
C GLU A 68 -10.34 -9.00 -21.68
N ILE A 69 -9.14 -8.59 -22.11
CA ILE A 69 -8.95 -7.44 -23.00
C ILE A 69 -9.19 -7.88 -24.45
N PRO A 70 -10.14 -7.26 -25.18
CA PRO A 70 -10.38 -7.55 -26.60
C PRO A 70 -9.16 -7.20 -27.45
N GLU A 71 -9.07 -7.72 -28.67
CA GLU A 71 -8.01 -7.31 -29.60
C GLU A 71 -8.09 -5.81 -29.90
N THR A 72 -7.07 -5.07 -29.48
CA THR A 72 -7.03 -3.60 -29.51
C THR A 72 -5.59 -3.09 -29.40
N ASP A 73 -5.36 -1.86 -29.88
CA ASP A 73 -4.11 -1.12 -29.68
C ASP A 73 -4.13 -0.25 -28.40
N ALA A 74 -5.21 -0.33 -27.62
CA ALA A 74 -5.35 0.42 -26.37
C ALA A 74 -4.25 0.02 -25.36
N PRO A 75 -3.71 0.99 -24.61
CA PRO A 75 -2.65 0.72 -23.64
C PRO A 75 -3.16 -0.12 -22.47
N VAL A 76 -2.30 -1.00 -21.98
CA VAL A 76 -2.48 -1.76 -20.74
C VAL A 76 -1.56 -1.20 -19.65
N VAL A 77 -2.06 -1.00 -18.43
CA VAL A 77 -1.26 -0.56 -17.28
C VAL A 77 -1.20 -1.67 -16.25
N PHE A 78 0.00 -2.05 -15.79
CA PHE A 78 0.16 -2.96 -14.65
C PHE A 78 0.14 -2.19 -13.34
N SER A 79 -0.58 -2.70 -12.33
CA SER A 79 -0.79 -1.99 -11.06
C SER A 79 0.49 -1.68 -10.27
N ALA A 80 0.38 -0.80 -9.27
CA ALA A 80 1.51 -0.40 -8.41
C ALA A 80 2.14 -1.57 -7.63
N HIS A 81 1.39 -2.65 -7.42
CA HIS A 81 1.77 -3.80 -6.60
C HIS A 81 2.76 -4.75 -7.29
N GLY A 82 3.04 -4.56 -8.59
CA GLY A 82 3.87 -5.49 -9.35
C GLY A 82 3.11 -6.68 -9.90
N VAL A 83 3.70 -7.34 -10.89
CA VAL A 83 3.14 -8.51 -11.57
C VAL A 83 4.20 -9.61 -11.72
N PRO A 84 3.81 -10.90 -11.77
CA PRO A 84 4.68 -12.01 -12.12
C PRO A 84 5.37 -11.81 -13.49
N LYS A 85 6.52 -12.46 -13.73
CA LYS A 85 7.21 -12.40 -15.05
C LYS A 85 6.37 -12.95 -16.20
N SER A 86 5.38 -13.80 -15.92
CA SER A 86 4.44 -14.33 -16.91
C SER A 86 3.56 -13.24 -17.54
N VAL A 87 3.16 -12.21 -16.78
CA VAL A 87 2.26 -11.15 -17.26
C VAL A 87 2.88 -10.27 -18.36
N PRO A 88 4.07 -9.66 -18.18
CA PRO A 88 4.72 -8.93 -19.27
C PRO A 88 5.17 -9.84 -20.43
N ALA A 89 5.39 -11.14 -20.17
CA ALA A 89 5.67 -12.09 -21.25
C ALA A 89 4.41 -12.35 -22.09
N ASP A 90 3.25 -12.52 -21.46
CA ASP A 90 1.97 -12.70 -22.13
C ASP A 90 1.59 -11.45 -22.96
N ALA A 91 1.66 -10.26 -22.36
CA ALA A 91 1.43 -8.99 -23.05
C ALA A 91 2.30 -8.85 -24.32
N LYS A 92 3.60 -9.22 -24.24
CA LYS A 92 4.50 -9.22 -25.40
C LYS A 92 4.09 -10.27 -26.44
N SER A 93 3.70 -11.47 -26.01
CA SER A 93 3.29 -12.54 -26.93
C SER A 93 2.05 -12.15 -27.74
N ARG A 94 1.20 -11.31 -27.16
CA ARG A 94 -0.03 -10.77 -27.76
C ARG A 94 0.15 -9.41 -28.42
N ASN A 95 1.39 -8.92 -28.54
CA ASN A 95 1.72 -7.60 -29.10
C ASN A 95 0.99 -6.41 -28.42
N MET A 96 0.66 -6.53 -27.13
CA MET A 96 0.02 -5.46 -26.37
C MET A 96 1.04 -4.37 -26.01
N PHE A 97 0.66 -3.12 -26.21
CA PHE A 97 1.40 -1.99 -25.65
C PHE A 97 1.07 -1.84 -24.16
N PHE A 98 2.08 -1.97 -23.30
CA PHE A 98 1.88 -1.85 -21.86
C PHE A 98 2.79 -0.80 -21.19
N LEU A 99 2.30 -0.26 -20.07
CA LEU A 99 2.96 0.67 -19.17
C LEU A 99 3.05 0.03 -17.78
N ASP A 100 4.26 -0.03 -17.24
CA ASP A 100 4.48 -0.61 -15.92
C ASP A 100 4.40 0.46 -14.81
N ALA A 101 3.30 0.45 -14.05
CA ALA A 101 3.09 1.33 -12.92
C ALA A 101 3.60 0.76 -11.60
N THR A 102 4.25 -0.41 -11.59
CA THR A 102 4.87 -1.01 -10.40
C THR A 102 5.68 0.05 -9.64
N CYS A 103 5.46 0.12 -8.32
CA CYS A 103 6.21 1.03 -7.47
C CYS A 103 7.70 0.67 -7.53
N PRO A 104 8.62 1.64 -7.72
CA PRO A 104 10.05 1.35 -7.74
C PRO A 104 10.58 0.63 -6.49
N LEU A 105 9.91 0.79 -5.34
CA LEU A 105 10.27 0.07 -4.11
C LEU A 105 9.80 -1.39 -4.10
N VAL A 106 8.71 -1.71 -4.82
CA VAL A 106 8.34 -3.12 -5.10
C VAL A 106 9.30 -3.73 -6.12
N SER A 107 9.63 -2.99 -7.18
CA SER A 107 10.64 -3.44 -8.16
C SER A 107 11.99 -3.71 -7.52
N LYS A 108 12.39 -2.96 -6.48
CA LYS A 108 13.59 -3.25 -5.68
C LYS A 108 13.51 -4.64 -5.06
N VAL A 109 12.39 -5.00 -4.42
CA VAL A 109 12.18 -6.33 -3.82
C VAL A 109 12.23 -7.43 -4.89
N HIS A 110 11.62 -7.22 -6.06
CA HIS A 110 11.69 -8.15 -7.20
C HIS A 110 13.14 -8.42 -7.66
N VAL A 111 13.95 -7.36 -7.74
CA VAL A 111 15.37 -7.43 -8.13
C VAL A 111 16.20 -8.12 -7.05
N GLU A 112 15.95 -7.81 -5.78
CA GLU A 112 16.65 -8.44 -4.65
C GLU A 112 16.34 -9.94 -4.55
N ALA A 113 15.08 -10.34 -4.70
CA ALA A 113 14.70 -11.75 -4.77
C ALA A 113 15.40 -12.47 -5.93
N SER A 114 15.42 -11.86 -7.13
CA SER A 114 16.14 -12.42 -8.28
C SER A 114 17.63 -12.57 -8.04
N ARG A 115 18.27 -11.57 -7.45
CA ARG A 115 19.69 -11.61 -7.10
C ARG A 115 19.99 -12.73 -6.11
N HIS A 116 19.22 -12.85 -5.04
CA HIS A 116 19.43 -13.91 -4.05
C HIS A 116 19.26 -15.31 -4.66
N PHE A 117 18.31 -15.47 -5.57
CA PHE A 117 18.11 -16.72 -6.30
C PHE A 117 19.29 -17.06 -7.21
N GLU A 118 19.83 -16.06 -7.94
CA GLU A 118 21.03 -16.22 -8.78
C GLU A 118 22.29 -16.54 -7.96
N GLU A 119 22.37 -16.04 -6.73
CA GLU A 119 23.41 -16.38 -5.74
C GLU A 119 23.23 -17.78 -5.13
N GLY A 120 22.13 -18.47 -5.47
CA GLY A 120 21.85 -19.85 -5.07
C GLY A 120 21.10 -19.99 -3.75
N HIS A 121 20.60 -18.90 -3.17
CA HIS A 121 19.84 -18.94 -1.91
C HIS A 121 18.43 -19.50 -2.11
N GLU A 122 17.96 -20.27 -1.12
CA GLU A 122 16.53 -20.48 -0.92
C GLU A 122 15.92 -19.24 -0.23
N ILE A 123 14.79 -18.75 -0.76
CA ILE A 123 14.25 -17.46 -0.36
C ILE A 123 13.01 -17.64 0.50
N VAL A 124 12.96 -16.94 1.63
CA VAL A 124 11.76 -16.76 2.45
C VAL A 124 11.15 -15.39 2.15
N LEU A 125 9.94 -15.35 1.63
CA LEU A 125 9.17 -14.12 1.51
C LEU A 125 8.29 -13.98 2.75
N ILE A 126 8.45 -12.89 3.48
CA ILE A 126 7.55 -12.50 4.56
C ILE A 126 6.44 -11.63 3.94
N GLY A 127 5.20 -12.06 4.02
CA GLY A 127 4.09 -11.35 3.36
C GLY A 127 2.74 -12.02 3.61
N HIS A 128 1.68 -11.46 3.05
CA HIS A 128 0.33 -12.04 3.17
C HIS A 128 -0.05 -12.87 1.94
N ALA A 129 -0.51 -14.11 2.15
CA ALA A 129 -0.97 -14.96 1.06
C ALA A 129 -2.12 -14.30 0.29
N GLY A 130 -2.09 -14.45 -1.04
CA GLY A 130 -3.10 -13.87 -1.93
C GLY A 130 -2.95 -12.37 -2.19
N HIS A 131 -2.04 -11.66 -1.51
CA HIS A 131 -1.80 -10.25 -1.82
C HIS A 131 -1.14 -10.08 -3.20
N PRO A 132 -1.59 -9.16 -4.08
CA PRO A 132 -1.02 -8.98 -5.42
C PRO A 132 0.49 -8.78 -5.45
N GLU A 133 1.04 -8.04 -4.47
CA GLU A 133 2.49 -7.83 -4.35
C GLU A 133 3.27 -9.11 -4.01
N VAL A 134 2.69 -9.98 -3.18
CA VAL A 134 3.29 -11.27 -2.83
C VAL A 134 3.26 -12.19 -4.04
N ILE A 135 2.14 -12.26 -4.75
CA ILE A 135 2.01 -13.01 -6.01
C ILE A 135 3.02 -12.49 -7.04
N GLY A 136 3.14 -11.16 -7.18
CA GLY A 136 4.09 -10.50 -8.07
C GLY A 136 5.54 -10.85 -7.75
N THR A 137 5.91 -10.81 -6.46
CA THR A 137 7.27 -11.10 -5.98
C THR A 137 7.62 -12.58 -6.14
N MET A 138 6.74 -13.50 -5.73
CA MET A 138 6.94 -14.94 -5.92
C MET A 138 7.04 -15.29 -7.40
N GLY A 139 6.20 -14.67 -8.23
CA GLY A 139 6.19 -14.83 -9.68
C GLY A 139 7.38 -14.24 -10.43
N GLN A 140 8.37 -13.66 -9.73
CA GLN A 140 9.65 -13.31 -10.33
C GLN A 140 10.57 -14.51 -10.52
N LEU A 141 10.32 -15.60 -9.79
CA LEU A 141 11.20 -16.75 -9.73
C LEU A 141 10.47 -18.03 -10.15
N PRO A 142 11.20 -19.11 -10.49
CA PRO A 142 10.58 -20.40 -10.75
C PRO A 142 9.75 -20.88 -9.56
N GLU A 143 8.72 -21.68 -9.84
CA GLU A 143 7.88 -22.28 -8.80
C GLU A 143 8.73 -23.08 -7.81
N GLY A 144 8.49 -22.89 -6.51
CA GLY A 144 9.24 -23.54 -5.43
C GLY A 144 10.60 -22.90 -5.09
N ALA A 145 10.97 -21.77 -5.71
CA ALA A 145 12.16 -20.99 -5.35
C ALA A 145 11.96 -20.10 -4.10
N VAL A 146 10.71 -19.75 -3.81
CA VAL A 146 10.33 -18.87 -2.69
C VAL A 146 9.33 -19.59 -1.80
N THR A 147 9.58 -19.58 -0.49
CA THR A 147 8.63 -20.03 0.53
C THR A 147 8.00 -18.81 1.21
N LEU A 148 6.67 -18.76 1.28
CA LEU A 148 5.93 -17.70 1.96
C LEU A 148 5.81 -18.00 3.47
N VAL A 149 6.00 -16.98 4.30
CA VAL A 149 5.83 -17.00 5.75
C VAL A 149 5.00 -15.77 6.14
N GLU A 150 3.94 -15.96 6.94
CA GLU A 150 3.07 -14.85 7.37
C GLU A 150 3.21 -14.53 8.86
N THR A 151 3.62 -15.51 9.66
CA THR A 151 3.62 -15.44 11.13
C THR A 151 4.92 -15.94 11.74
N VAL A 152 5.10 -15.68 13.05
CA VAL A 152 6.20 -16.24 13.85
C VAL A 152 6.12 -17.78 13.89
N ASP A 153 4.92 -18.35 13.91
CA ASP A 153 4.74 -19.81 13.91
C ASP A 153 5.13 -20.43 12.57
N ASP A 154 4.83 -19.77 11.44
CA ASP A 154 5.34 -20.16 10.13
C ASP A 154 6.87 -20.08 10.08
N ALA A 155 7.44 -19.00 10.60
CA ALA A 155 8.90 -18.85 10.71
C ALA A 155 9.53 -19.91 11.60
N ASN A 156 8.84 -20.39 12.64
CA ASN A 156 9.28 -21.49 13.50
C ASN A 156 9.11 -22.87 12.87
N SER A 157 8.13 -23.02 11.97
CA SER A 157 7.81 -24.28 11.30
C SER A 157 8.52 -24.43 9.95
N PHE A 158 9.10 -23.37 9.41
CA PHE A 158 9.83 -23.39 8.14
C PHE A 158 10.99 -24.39 8.16
N VAL A 159 11.08 -25.25 7.15
CA VAL A 159 12.14 -26.25 7.00
C VAL A 159 12.89 -25.98 5.69
N PRO A 160 14.09 -25.40 5.75
CA PRO A 160 14.88 -25.13 4.55
C PRO A 160 15.55 -26.41 4.02
N LYS A 161 15.90 -26.39 2.74
CA LYS A 161 16.76 -27.41 2.10
C LYS A 161 18.20 -27.30 2.61
N ASP A 162 18.69 -26.08 2.76
CA ASP A 162 20.01 -25.76 3.31
C ASP A 162 19.91 -24.58 4.30
N PRO A 163 19.98 -24.83 5.62
CA PRO A 163 19.89 -23.79 6.66
C PRO A 163 20.96 -22.69 6.57
N GLU A 164 22.11 -22.98 5.96
CA GLU A 164 23.24 -22.03 5.87
C GLU A 164 23.16 -21.16 4.61
N ASN A 165 22.22 -21.44 3.71
CA ASN A 165 22.13 -20.81 2.40
C ASN A 165 20.74 -20.22 2.12
N LEU A 166 20.33 -19.31 3.01
CA LEU A 166 19.02 -18.67 2.97
C LEU A 166 19.12 -17.16 2.73
N ALA A 167 18.06 -16.62 2.14
CA ALA A 167 17.80 -15.19 2.12
C ALA A 167 16.33 -14.93 2.46
N PHE A 168 16.01 -13.74 2.99
CA PHE A 168 14.63 -13.29 3.13
C PHE A 168 14.40 -11.94 2.46
N VAL A 169 13.17 -11.76 1.99
CA VAL A 169 12.62 -10.49 1.50
C VAL A 169 11.26 -10.26 2.13
N THR A 170 10.76 -9.02 2.15
CA THR A 170 9.45 -8.73 2.74
C THR A 170 8.53 -7.97 1.80
N GLN A 171 7.22 -8.18 1.94
CA GLN A 171 6.21 -7.28 1.41
C GLN A 171 6.39 -5.86 1.99
N THR A 172 6.20 -4.85 1.15
CA THR A 172 6.51 -3.44 1.45
C THR A 172 5.55 -2.77 2.43
N THR A 173 4.36 -3.35 2.65
CA THR A 173 3.24 -2.76 3.40
C THR A 173 2.96 -3.41 4.76
N LEU A 174 3.88 -4.24 5.26
CA LEU A 174 3.69 -4.98 6.51
C LEU A 174 3.77 -4.09 7.75
N SER A 175 3.26 -4.61 8.87
CA SER A 175 3.51 -4.06 10.20
C SER A 175 5.00 -4.17 10.50
N VAL A 176 5.65 -3.04 10.81
CA VAL A 176 7.10 -3.00 11.10
C VAL A 176 7.43 -3.86 12.32
N ASP A 177 6.54 -3.86 13.32
CA ASP A 177 6.76 -4.58 14.57
C ASP A 177 6.54 -6.09 14.41
N ASP A 178 5.46 -6.52 13.75
CA ASP A 178 5.22 -7.95 13.48
C ASP A 178 6.33 -8.54 12.61
N THR A 179 6.74 -7.81 11.57
CA THR A 179 7.80 -8.27 10.67
C THR A 179 9.12 -8.41 11.41
N ARG A 180 9.41 -7.52 12.38
CA ARG A 180 10.60 -7.63 13.22
C ARG A 180 10.60 -8.90 14.07
N GLU A 181 9.44 -9.31 14.59
CA GLU A 181 9.30 -10.55 15.35
C GLU A 181 9.52 -11.79 14.46
N ILE A 182 8.95 -11.80 13.26
CA ILE A 182 9.14 -12.89 12.27
C ILE A 182 10.62 -13.00 11.85
N ILE A 183 11.25 -11.87 11.52
CA ILE A 183 12.69 -11.83 11.18
C ILE A 183 13.53 -12.29 12.38
N GLY A 184 13.15 -11.92 13.60
CA GLY A 184 13.81 -12.36 14.83
C GLY A 184 13.78 -13.89 14.99
N ALA A 185 12.61 -14.50 14.77
CA ALA A 185 12.45 -15.95 14.79
C ALA A 185 13.29 -16.64 13.70
N LEU A 186 13.26 -16.14 12.46
CA LEU A 186 14.08 -16.65 11.36
C LEU A 186 15.57 -16.59 11.67
N ARG A 187 16.07 -15.45 12.17
CA ARG A 187 17.49 -15.27 12.51
C ARG A 187 17.93 -16.11 13.71
N ALA A 188 17.05 -16.34 14.68
CA ALA A 188 17.35 -17.23 15.80
C ALA A 188 17.52 -18.69 15.34
N ARG A 189 16.73 -19.12 14.34
CA ARG A 189 16.81 -20.47 13.77
C ARG A 189 17.92 -20.61 12.73
N PHE A 190 18.15 -19.57 11.93
CA PHE A 190 19.07 -19.55 10.80
C PHE A 190 20.00 -18.34 10.89
N PRO A 191 21.06 -18.38 11.72
CA PRO A 191 21.94 -17.23 11.94
C PRO A 191 22.64 -16.72 10.67
N ALA A 192 22.81 -17.58 9.66
CA ALA A 192 23.42 -17.25 8.37
C ALA A 192 22.43 -16.65 7.35
N ILE A 193 21.13 -16.52 7.67
CA ILE A 193 20.13 -16.00 6.73
C ILE A 193 20.46 -14.57 6.30
N ASN A 194 20.52 -14.37 4.98
CA ASN A 194 20.78 -13.07 4.39
C ASN A 194 19.50 -12.23 4.41
N GLY A 195 19.62 -10.97 4.83
CA GLY A 195 18.56 -9.98 4.67
C GLY A 195 18.85 -9.05 3.50
N PRO A 196 17.88 -8.19 3.13
CA PRO A 196 18.10 -7.19 2.12
C PRO A 196 19.12 -6.14 2.60
N HIS A 197 19.85 -5.51 1.68
CA HIS A 197 20.86 -4.47 2.02
C HIS A 197 20.24 -3.26 2.71
N LYS A 198 18.98 -2.98 2.40
CA LYS A 198 18.11 -2.00 3.07
C LYS A 198 16.77 -2.66 3.31
N GLU A 199 16.04 -2.24 4.34
CA GLU A 199 14.69 -2.73 4.63
C GLU A 199 13.78 -2.68 3.38
N ASP A 200 12.92 -3.69 3.26
CA ASP A 200 11.95 -3.81 2.16
C ASP A 200 10.62 -3.13 2.50
N ILE A 201 10.22 -3.10 3.78
CA ILE A 201 9.12 -2.24 4.22
C ILE A 201 9.44 -0.80 3.83
N CYS A 202 8.55 -0.20 3.05
CA CYS A 202 8.85 1.06 2.41
C CYS A 202 8.75 2.23 3.40
N TYR A 203 9.43 3.34 3.07
CA TYR A 203 9.43 4.55 3.89
C TYR A 203 8.00 5.02 4.24
N ALA A 204 7.08 4.92 3.28
CA ALA A 204 5.72 5.42 3.43
C ALA A 204 4.93 4.63 4.48
N THR A 205 5.14 3.31 4.53
CA THR A 205 4.53 2.42 5.52
C THR A 205 5.14 2.66 6.90
N THR A 206 6.47 2.71 7.00
CA THR A 206 7.17 3.00 8.26
C THR A 206 6.73 4.35 8.84
N ASN A 207 6.80 5.42 8.05
CA ASN A 207 6.48 6.76 8.53
C ASN A 207 5.01 6.91 8.96
N ARG A 208 4.06 6.30 8.23
CA ARG A 208 2.65 6.32 8.62
C ARG A 208 2.41 5.56 9.92
N GLN A 209 3.05 4.41 10.11
CA GLN A 209 2.97 3.66 11.37
C GLN A 209 3.57 4.47 12.53
N GLU A 210 4.70 5.14 12.34
CA GLU A 210 5.29 6.01 13.37
C GLU A 210 4.42 7.25 13.67
N ALA A 211 3.74 7.83 12.67
CA ALA A 211 2.75 8.89 12.89
C ALA A 211 1.56 8.39 13.74
N ILE A 212 1.04 7.20 13.45
CA ILE A 212 0.01 6.55 14.27
C ILE A 212 0.50 6.34 15.70
N LYS A 213 1.70 5.75 15.89
CA LYS A 213 2.28 5.48 17.23
C LYS A 213 2.43 6.76 18.06
N ALA A 214 2.74 7.89 17.42
CA ALA A 214 2.84 9.17 18.10
C ALA A 214 1.48 9.72 18.55
N VAL A 215 0.39 9.49 17.80
CA VAL A 215 -0.94 10.06 18.08
C VAL A 215 -1.83 9.14 18.91
N ALA A 216 -1.81 7.83 18.65
CA ALA A 216 -2.70 6.84 19.25
C ALA A 216 -2.79 6.88 20.80
N PRO A 217 -1.69 7.09 21.56
CA PRO A 217 -1.76 7.18 23.03
C PRO A 217 -2.47 8.44 23.56
N GLN A 218 -2.69 9.44 22.72
CA GLN A 218 -3.17 10.78 23.11
C GLN A 218 -4.66 11.00 22.80
N VAL A 219 -5.31 10.04 22.14
CA VAL A 219 -6.67 10.20 21.60
C VAL A 219 -7.64 9.15 22.14
N ASP A 220 -8.91 9.54 22.29
CA ASP A 220 -9.96 8.62 22.74
C ASP A 220 -10.30 7.58 21.67
N ALA A 221 -10.22 7.98 20.40
CA ALA A 221 -10.42 7.12 19.24
C ALA A 221 -9.51 7.51 18.08
N MET A 222 -9.27 6.58 17.17
CA MET A 222 -8.52 6.74 15.92
C MET A 222 -9.41 6.35 14.73
N ILE A 223 -9.41 7.17 13.68
CA ILE A 223 -9.94 6.81 12.37
C ILE A 223 -8.79 6.75 11.37
N VAL A 224 -8.69 5.62 10.68
CA VAL A 224 -7.83 5.47 9.50
C VAL A 224 -8.72 5.46 8.27
N VAL A 225 -8.49 6.42 7.38
CA VAL A 225 -9.15 6.45 6.07
C VAL A 225 -8.45 5.49 5.12
N GLY A 226 -9.19 4.54 4.56
CA GLY A 226 -8.66 3.56 3.61
C GLY A 226 -9.57 2.35 3.43
N SER A 227 -9.32 1.59 2.37
CA SER A 227 -10.18 0.45 2.03
C SER A 227 -9.84 -0.83 2.79
N PRO A 228 -10.83 -1.70 3.09
CA PRO A 228 -10.62 -3.00 3.73
C PRO A 228 -9.61 -3.90 3.01
N HIS A 229 -9.43 -3.76 1.70
CA HIS A 229 -8.45 -4.56 0.94
C HIS A 229 -7.02 -3.97 0.94
N SER A 230 -6.81 -2.81 1.55
CA SER A 230 -5.50 -2.16 1.65
C SER A 230 -4.71 -2.69 2.84
N SER A 231 -3.72 -3.55 2.59
CA SER A 231 -2.83 -4.12 3.63
C SER A 231 -2.24 -3.01 4.53
N ASN A 232 -1.66 -1.96 3.94
CA ASN A 232 -1.12 -0.84 4.69
C ASN A 232 -2.17 -0.18 5.59
N SER A 233 -3.40 0.04 5.12
CA SER A 233 -4.45 0.72 5.90
C SER A 233 -4.91 -0.12 7.08
N GLN A 234 -5.05 -1.44 6.90
CA GLN A 234 -5.34 -2.37 7.99
C GLN A 234 -4.23 -2.35 9.06
N ARG A 235 -2.95 -2.35 8.63
CA ARG A 235 -1.82 -2.28 9.57
C ARG A 235 -1.85 -1.02 10.43
N LEU A 236 -2.28 0.14 9.89
CA LEU A 236 -2.39 1.37 10.68
C LEU A 236 -3.44 1.25 11.80
N VAL A 237 -4.55 0.56 11.56
CA VAL A 237 -5.56 0.30 12.60
C VAL A 237 -5.00 -0.60 13.69
N GLU A 238 -4.33 -1.68 13.31
CA GLU A 238 -3.71 -2.60 14.26
C GLU A 238 -2.61 -1.92 15.08
N VAL A 239 -1.78 -1.09 14.44
CA VAL A 239 -0.74 -0.29 15.11
C VAL A 239 -1.37 0.71 16.08
N ALA A 240 -2.50 1.34 15.73
CA ALA A 240 -3.21 2.26 16.62
C ALA A 240 -3.69 1.54 17.90
N LEU A 241 -4.31 0.37 17.77
CA LEU A 241 -4.78 -0.42 18.90
C LEU A 241 -3.62 -0.86 19.80
N ARG A 242 -2.56 -1.40 19.21
CA ARG A 242 -1.36 -1.84 19.94
C ARG A 242 -0.61 -0.70 20.61
N SER A 243 -0.69 0.50 20.05
CA SER A 243 -0.09 1.72 20.61
C SER A 243 -0.94 2.35 21.73
N GLY A 244 -2.03 1.71 22.14
CA GLY A 244 -2.82 2.11 23.30
C GLY A 244 -4.09 2.90 23.00
N CYS A 245 -4.46 3.07 21.72
CA CYS A 245 -5.78 3.62 21.40
C CYS A 245 -6.87 2.58 21.70
N LYS A 246 -7.92 3.00 22.39
CA LYS A 246 -9.01 2.09 22.80
C LYS A 246 -9.92 1.70 21.65
N ILE A 247 -10.10 2.63 20.70
CA ILE A 247 -11.00 2.49 19.56
C ILE A 247 -10.20 2.92 18.34
N ALA A 248 -9.97 1.99 17.40
CA ALA A 248 -9.42 2.33 16.10
C ALA A 248 -10.29 1.68 15.01
N THR A 249 -10.72 2.46 14.04
CA THR A 249 -11.58 2.00 12.96
C THR A 249 -10.97 2.31 11.60
N LEU A 250 -11.31 1.46 10.63
CA LEU A 250 -11.04 1.69 9.23
C LEU A 250 -12.35 2.17 8.57
N VAL A 251 -12.28 3.27 7.82
CA VAL A 251 -13.43 3.75 7.03
C VAL A 251 -12.98 4.07 5.62
N ASP A 252 -13.75 3.67 4.61
CA ASP A 252 -13.47 4.08 3.23
C ASP A 252 -13.75 5.57 3.05
N ARG A 253 -14.81 6.09 3.68
CA ARG A 253 -15.24 7.49 3.59
C ARG A 253 -16.14 7.90 4.77
N ALA A 254 -16.43 9.20 4.86
CA ALA A 254 -17.22 9.77 5.95
C ALA A 254 -18.64 9.20 6.10
N SER A 255 -19.31 8.82 5.00
CA SER A 255 -20.65 8.23 5.06
C SER A 255 -20.71 6.84 5.70
N GLU A 256 -19.55 6.17 5.85
CA GLU A 256 -19.43 4.83 6.43
C GLU A 256 -19.02 4.86 7.91
N ILE A 257 -18.90 6.05 8.50
CA ILE A 257 -18.63 6.19 9.92
C ILE A 257 -19.80 5.60 10.71
N ASP A 258 -19.53 4.50 11.43
CA ASP A 258 -20.46 3.98 12.43
C ASP A 258 -20.41 4.87 13.69
N TRP A 259 -21.33 5.83 13.74
CA TRP A 259 -21.45 6.77 14.85
C TRP A 259 -21.74 6.10 16.19
N SER A 260 -22.25 4.86 16.22
CA SER A 260 -22.55 4.15 17.47
C SER A 260 -21.29 3.73 18.24
N VAL A 261 -20.14 3.65 17.55
CA VAL A 261 -18.83 3.35 18.15
C VAL A 261 -18.30 4.54 18.95
N TYR A 262 -18.72 5.76 18.61
CA TYR A 262 -18.20 6.98 19.22
C TYR A 262 -19.17 7.52 20.28
N GLY A 263 -18.68 7.61 21.51
CA GLY A 263 -19.39 8.30 22.59
C GLY A 263 -19.09 9.81 22.61
N ASN A 264 -19.02 10.37 23.82
CA ASN A 264 -18.50 11.73 24.01
C ASN A 264 -16.97 11.75 23.90
N LEU A 265 -16.46 11.81 22.67
CA LEU A 265 -15.04 12.01 22.39
C LEU A 265 -14.60 13.41 22.83
N LYS A 266 -13.41 13.50 23.43
CA LYS A 266 -12.70 14.76 23.65
C LYS A 266 -11.57 14.93 22.66
N SER A 267 -10.98 13.82 22.22
CA SER A 267 -9.93 13.80 21.21
C SER A 267 -10.10 12.67 20.20
N LEU A 268 -9.84 12.98 18.94
CA LEU A 268 -9.89 12.03 17.81
C LEU A 268 -8.57 12.11 17.05
N GLY A 269 -7.92 10.98 16.82
CA GLY A 269 -6.82 10.91 15.88
C GLY A 269 -7.33 10.55 14.49
N VAL A 270 -6.83 11.24 13.46
CA VAL A 270 -7.19 10.95 12.07
C VAL A 270 -5.90 10.69 11.28
N SER A 271 -5.92 9.64 10.48
CA SER A 271 -4.84 9.30 9.55
C SER A 271 -5.43 8.67 8.29
N ALA A 272 -4.58 8.33 7.34
CA ALA A 272 -4.99 7.74 6.08
C ALA A 272 -3.92 6.79 5.53
N GLY A 273 -4.39 5.67 4.96
CA GLY A 273 -3.55 4.72 4.27
C GLY A 273 -2.88 5.31 3.03
N ALA A 274 -1.83 4.65 2.56
CA ALA A 274 -1.02 5.12 1.42
C ALA A 274 -1.81 5.30 0.11
N SER A 275 -3.00 4.71 0.00
CA SER A 275 -3.88 4.76 -1.18
C SER A 275 -5.09 5.68 -1.01
N ALA A 276 -5.25 6.35 0.13
CA ALA A 276 -6.39 7.22 0.41
C ALA A 276 -6.10 8.68 0.00
N PRO A 277 -6.96 9.31 -0.83
CA PRO A 277 -6.87 10.73 -1.17
C PRO A 277 -7.10 11.63 0.06
N GLU A 278 -6.48 12.82 0.05
CA GLU A 278 -6.66 13.80 1.13
C GLU A 278 -8.11 14.30 1.24
N SER A 279 -8.84 14.39 0.13
CA SER A 279 -10.26 14.77 0.12
C SER A 279 -11.14 13.85 0.98
N LEU A 280 -10.81 12.56 1.09
CA LEU A 280 -11.56 11.64 1.97
C LEU A 280 -11.22 11.86 3.46
N VAL A 281 -10.04 12.37 3.76
CA VAL A 281 -9.65 12.79 5.12
C VAL A 281 -10.41 14.04 5.51
N GLU A 282 -10.49 15.02 4.59
CA GLU A 282 -11.29 16.24 4.75
C GLU A 282 -12.77 15.89 4.96
N GLU A 283 -13.35 14.98 4.16
CA GLU A 283 -14.72 14.49 4.34
C GLU A 283 -14.96 13.96 5.77
N VAL A 284 -14.00 13.20 6.33
CA VAL A 284 -14.11 12.67 7.70
C VAL A 284 -14.07 13.80 8.72
N ILE A 285 -13.13 14.75 8.59
CA ILE A 285 -13.03 15.90 9.49
C ILE A 285 -14.32 16.72 9.47
N ASP A 286 -14.86 16.98 8.28
CA ASP A 286 -16.10 17.73 8.09
C ASP A 286 -17.30 17.02 8.73
N ALA A 287 -17.40 15.70 8.61
CA ALA A 287 -18.46 14.93 9.24
C ALA A 287 -18.42 15.01 10.78
N PHE A 288 -17.23 15.09 11.39
CA PHE A 288 -17.10 15.40 12.81
C PHE A 288 -17.42 16.87 13.10
N ALA A 289 -17.04 17.80 12.24
CA ALA A 289 -17.35 19.23 12.38
C ALA A 289 -18.85 19.53 12.32
N GLU A 290 -19.68 18.69 11.69
CA GLU A 290 -21.14 18.78 11.79
C GLU A 290 -21.65 18.57 13.22
N ARG A 291 -20.97 17.73 14.01
CA ARG A 291 -21.40 17.24 15.33
C ARG A 291 -20.66 17.91 16.50
N TYR A 292 -19.45 18.39 16.28
CA TYR A 292 -18.55 18.96 17.28
C TYR A 292 -18.10 20.38 16.92
N ASP A 293 -17.64 21.13 17.92
CA ASP A 293 -16.79 22.31 17.72
C ASP A 293 -15.33 21.82 17.64
N VAL A 294 -14.82 21.72 16.42
CA VAL A 294 -13.58 20.99 16.12
C VAL A 294 -12.38 21.93 16.12
N LYS A 295 -11.31 21.52 16.80
CA LYS A 295 -9.97 22.09 16.65
C LYS A 295 -9.03 21.06 16.04
N VAL A 296 -8.48 21.34 14.87
CA VAL A 296 -7.53 20.43 14.19
C VAL A 296 -6.10 20.87 14.46
N GLU A 297 -5.25 19.94 14.87
CA GLU A 297 -3.80 20.10 15.00
C GLU A 297 -3.09 18.98 14.24
N THR A 298 -2.09 19.33 13.42
CA THR A 298 -1.29 18.33 12.69
C THR A 298 -0.09 17.89 13.52
N LYS A 299 0.07 16.57 13.70
CA LYS A 299 1.23 15.96 14.35
C LYS A 299 2.18 15.39 13.30
N THR A 300 3.23 16.15 12.99
CA THR A 300 4.27 15.74 12.05
C THR A 300 5.37 14.94 12.75
N THR A 301 5.64 13.72 12.27
CA THR A 301 6.73 12.86 12.75
C THR A 301 7.87 12.73 11.73
N ALA A 302 7.58 12.96 10.44
CA ALA A 302 8.57 12.91 9.36
C ALA A 302 8.14 13.80 8.18
N GLU A 303 9.13 14.22 7.37
CA GLU A 303 8.91 14.88 6.08
C GLU A 303 9.22 13.91 4.93
N GLU A 304 8.32 13.82 3.95
CA GLU A 304 8.47 12.94 2.79
C GLU A 304 8.76 13.77 1.53
N ASN A 305 10.01 13.76 1.06
CA ASN A 305 10.45 14.52 -0.13
C ASN A 305 10.75 13.62 -1.35
N ILE A 306 10.17 12.42 -1.38
CA ILE A 306 10.42 11.42 -2.42
C ILE A 306 9.39 11.58 -3.53
N ALA A 307 9.85 11.57 -4.78
CA ALA A 307 9.01 11.49 -5.97
C ALA A 307 9.59 10.47 -6.95
N PHE A 308 8.72 9.74 -7.65
CA PHE A 308 9.14 8.78 -8.66
C PHE A 308 8.79 9.25 -10.06
N ASN A 309 9.74 9.10 -10.98
CA ASN A 309 9.56 9.50 -12.37
C ASN A 309 8.51 8.63 -13.07
N ILE A 310 7.63 9.28 -13.84
CA ILE A 310 6.74 8.60 -14.79
C ILE A 310 7.53 8.02 -15.99
N PRO A 311 6.97 7.01 -16.70
CA PRO A 311 7.57 6.44 -17.91
C PRO A 311 7.90 7.51 -18.96
N LYS A 312 9.05 7.38 -19.63
CA LYS A 312 9.53 8.37 -20.63
C LYS A 312 8.49 8.70 -21.70
N VAL A 313 7.71 7.70 -22.12
CA VAL A 313 6.65 7.83 -23.13
C VAL A 313 5.51 8.77 -22.70
N LEU A 314 5.38 9.11 -21.42
CA LEU A 314 4.37 10.01 -20.86
C LEU A 314 4.93 11.38 -20.41
N ARG A 315 6.26 11.58 -20.37
CA ARG A 315 6.90 12.76 -19.73
C ARG A 315 6.65 14.11 -20.40
N ASN A 316 6.20 14.13 -21.65
CA ASN A 316 5.95 15.37 -22.39
C ASN A 316 4.54 15.93 -22.19
N LEU A 317 3.76 15.34 -21.28
CA LEU A 317 2.40 15.74 -20.98
C LEU A 317 2.37 16.45 -19.63
N GLU A 318 1.62 17.55 -19.57
CA GLU A 318 1.32 18.20 -18.30
C GLU A 318 0.27 17.38 -17.55
N VAL A 319 0.54 17.09 -16.28
CA VAL A 319 -0.44 16.50 -15.37
C VAL A 319 -1.53 17.54 -15.13
N ALA A 320 -2.80 17.17 -15.30
CA ALA A 320 -3.91 18.06 -14.98
C ALA A 320 -3.81 18.53 -13.52
N SER A 321 -3.70 19.84 -13.30
CA SER A 321 -3.63 20.44 -11.98
C SER A 321 -4.98 20.35 -11.27
N GLY A 322 -5.06 19.65 -10.13
CA GLY A 322 -6.28 19.59 -9.33
C GLY A 322 -6.27 18.55 -8.20
N ARG A 323 -5.11 18.29 -7.59
CA ARG A 323 -5.00 17.39 -6.43
C ARG A 323 -5.25 18.13 -5.14
#